data_AF-A0A7X8DQM5-F1
#
_entry.id   AF-A0A7X8DQM5-F1
#
_cell.length_a   1.000
_cell.length_b   1.000
_cell.length_c   1.000
_cell.angle_alpha   90.00
_cell.angle_beta   90.00
_cell.angle_gamma   90.00
#
_symmetry.space_group_name_H-M   'P 1'
#
loop_
_entity.id
_entity.type
_entity.pdbx_description
1 polymer ?
#
loop_
_entity_poly.entity_id
_entity_poly.type
_entity_poly.pdbx_seq_one_letter_code
_entity_poly.pdbx_strand_id
1 'polypeptide(L)' 'MKIKLGDMVLRKGEKNPLLFQVTGFDGEYALLKGIEIPIVTIYQVDKLIKLNRKREKLNVIRRIK' A
#
# COMPACT_ATOMS: atom_id res chain seq x y z
N MET A 1 -13.45 1.29 -2.81
CA MET A 1 -12.45 2.20 -3.41
C MET A 1 -11.61 1.40 -4.40
N LYS A 2 -11.42 1.87 -5.63
CA LYS A 2 -10.63 1.16 -6.65
C LYS A 2 -9.15 1.57 -6.56
N ILE A 3 -8.24 0.58 -6.55
CA ILE A 3 -6.79 0.78 -6.62
C ILE A 3 -6.40 1.17 -8.05
N LYS A 4 -5.45 2.08 -8.22
CA LYS A 4 -4.97 2.61 -9.50
C LYS A 4 -3.43 2.59 -9.56
N LEU A 5 -2.88 2.77 -10.75
CA LEU A 5 -1.44 2.97 -10.94
C LEU A 5 -0.94 4.15 -10.12
N GLY A 6 0.23 3.99 -9.52
CA GLY A 6 0.87 4.99 -8.66
C GLY A 6 0.33 5.06 -7.24
N ASP A 7 -0.77 4.35 -6.91
CA ASP A 7 -1.28 4.30 -5.54
C ASP A 7 -0.29 3.62 -4.60
N MET A 8 -0.25 4.13 -3.37
CA MET A 8 0.49 3.55 -2.26
C MET A 8 -0.38 2.52 -1.56
N VAL A 9 0.13 1.31 -1.39
CA VAL A 9 -0.62 0.17 -0.86
C VAL A 9 0.19 -0.62 0.16
N LEU A 10 -0.52 -1.30 1.05
CA LEU A 10 0.00 -2.30 1.98
C LEU A 10 -0.66 -3.65 1.70
N ARG A 11 0.02 -4.74 2.04
CA ARG A 11 -0.55 -6.08 1.99
C ARG A 11 -1.40 -6.33 3.24
N LYS A 12 -2.59 -6.88 3.05
CA LYS A 12 -3.51 -7.23 4.15
C LYS A 12 -3.00 -8.47 4.88
N GLY A 13 -2.89 -8.39 6.21
CA GLY A 13 -2.59 -9.55 7.07
C GLY A 13 -1.11 -9.85 7.31
N GLU A 14 -0.18 -9.04 6.80
CA GLU A 14 1.25 -9.20 7.11
C GLU A 14 1.62 -8.51 8.44
N LYS A 15 2.47 -9.18 9.24
CA LYS A 15 2.93 -8.66 10.55
C LYS A 15 3.83 -7.43 10.41
N ASN A 16 4.61 -7.35 9.33
CA ASN A 16 5.47 -6.23 9.01
C ASN A 16 5.00 -5.61 7.68
N PRO A 17 4.11 -4.60 7.73
CA PRO A 17 3.52 -4.05 6.52
C PRO A 17 4.55 -3.22 5.75
N LEU A 18 5.15 -3.84 4.74
CA LEU A 18 5.99 -3.12 3.78
C LEU A 18 5.14 -2.23 2.88
N LEU A 19 5.70 -1.05 2.58
CA LEU A 19 5.06 -0.05 1.74
C LEU A 19 5.41 -0.27 0.27
N PHE A 20 4.36 -0.37 -0.56
CA PHE A 20 4.50 -0.59 -1.99
C PHE A 20 3.80 0.52 -2.79
N GLN A 21 4.31 0.76 -3.99
CA GLN A 21 3.63 1.52 -5.03
C GLN A 21 3.15 0.57 -6.13
N VAL A 22 1.92 0.76 -6.58
CA VAL A 22 1.37 0.02 -7.71
C VAL A 22 1.98 0.53 -9.01
N THR A 23 2.66 -0.35 -9.75
CA THR A 23 3.34 -0.01 -11.01
C THR A 23 2.68 -0.63 -12.24
N GLY A 24 1.82 -1.63 -12.06
CA GLY A 24 1.16 -2.33 -13.16
C GLY A 24 -0.01 -3.18 -12.67
N PHE A 25 -0.79 -3.70 -13.62
CA PHE A 25 -1.86 -4.67 -13.37
C PHE A 25 -1.79 -5.79 -14.39
N ASP A 26 -2.16 -6.99 -13.94
CA ASP A 26 -2.38 -8.16 -14.78
C ASP A 26 -3.63 -8.88 -14.28
N GLY A 27 -4.77 -8.60 -14.94
CA GLY A 27 -6.09 -9.08 -14.50
C GLY A 27 -6.42 -8.66 -13.05
N GLU A 28 -6.51 -9.65 -12.17
CA GLU A 28 -6.81 -9.47 -10.73
C GLU A 28 -5.55 -9.25 -9.86
N TYR A 29 -4.37 -9.23 -10.48
CA TYR A 29 -3.10 -9.00 -9.81
C TYR A 29 -2.56 -7.59 -10.07
N ALA A 30 -1.84 -7.05 -9.10
CA ALA A 30 -1.10 -5.79 -9.21
C ALA A 30 0.40 -6.08 -9.14
N LEU A 31 1.17 -5.42 -10.00
CA LEU A 31 2.61 -5.30 -9.85
C LEU A 31 2.91 -4.18 -8.85
N LEU A 32 3.79 -4.49 -7.91
CA LEU A 32 4.13 -3.67 -6.77
C LEU A 32 5.64 -3.45 -6.74
N LYS A 33 6.04 -2.20 -6.53
CA LYS A 33 7.42 -1.82 -6.24
C LYS A 33 7.53 -1.40 -4.78
N GLY A 34 8.43 -2.05 -4.04
CA GLY A 34 8.77 -1.65 -2.67
C GLY A 34 9.37 -0.25 -2.65
N ILE A 35 8.97 0.56 -1.68
CA ILE A 35 9.47 1.94 -1.53
C ILE A 35 10.79 1.97 -0.76
N GLU A 36 10.87 1.20 0.32
CA GLU A 36 12.03 1.18 1.22
C GLU A 36 13.09 0.16 0.79
N ILE A 37 12.64 -0.92 0.14
CA ILE A 37 13.48 -2.04 -0.28
C ILE A 37 13.26 -2.22 -1.80
N PRO A 38 14.32 -2.41 -2.60
CA PRO A 38 14.22 -2.55 -4.06
C PRO A 38 13.67 -3.93 -4.47
N ILE A 39 12.44 -4.22 -4.07
CA ILE A 39 11.73 -5.46 -4.37
C ILE A 39 10.61 -5.14 -5.35
N VAL A 40 10.50 -5.94 -6.41
CA VAL A 40 9.33 -5.96 -7.29
C VAL A 40 8.59 -7.26 -7.06
N THR A 41 7.28 -7.17 -6.89
CA THR A 41 6.45 -8.31 -6.50
C THR A 41 5.04 -8.18 -7.08
N ILE A 42 4.32 -9.29 -7.12
CA ILE A 42 2.97 -9.37 -7.67
C ILE A 42 2.03 -9.80 -6.55
N TYR A 43 0.86 -9.18 -6.45
CA TYR A 43 -0.10 -9.47 -5.39
C TYR A 43 -1.55 -9.28 -5.85
N GLN A 44 -2.48 -10.05 -5.28
CA GLN A 44 -3.90 -9.91 -5.62
C GLN A 44 -4.46 -8.57 -5.14
N VAL A 45 -5.24 -7.90 -5.99
CA VAL A 45 -5.75 -6.54 -5.76
C VAL A 45 -6.69 -6.47 -4.55
N ASP A 46 -7.50 -7.51 -4.32
CA ASP A 46 -8.44 -7.63 -3.20
C ASP A 46 -7.74 -7.70 -1.82
N LYS A 47 -6.49 -8.17 -1.80
CA LYS A 47 -5.64 -8.26 -0.60
C LYS A 47 -4.76 -7.02 -0.40
N LEU A 48 -4.96 -5.96 -1.18
CA LEU A 48 -4.23 -4.70 -1.03
C LEU A 48 -5.09 -3.64 -0.34
N ILE A 49 -4.46 -2.95 0.61
CA ILE A 49 -5.04 -1.83 1.34
C ILE A 49 -4.43 -0.55 0.80
N LYS A 50 -5.25 0.25 0.11
CA LYS A 50 -4.85 1.58 -0.36
C LYS A 50 -4.68 2.55 0.80
N LEU A 51 -3.53 3.20 0.87
CA LEU A 51 -3.28 4.30 1.78
C LEU A 51 -3.88 5.59 1.20
N ASN A 52 -4.87 6.15 1.90
CA ASN A 52 -5.42 7.45 1.54
C ASN A 52 -4.49 8.56 2.02
N ARG A 53 -4.07 9.42 1.09
CA ARG A 53 -3.31 10.66 1.38
C ARG A 53 -4.14 11.73 2.10
N LYS A 54 -5.43 11.47 2.40
CA LYS A 54 -6.24 12.37 3.22
C LYS A 54 -5.67 12.40 4.64
N ARG A 55 -4.92 13.47 4.91
CA ARG A 55 -4.47 13.95 6.23
C ARG A 55 -5.67 14.19 7.17
N GLU A 56 -6.36 13.15 7.58
CA GLU A 56 -7.29 13.23 8.71
C GLU A 56 -6.84 12.20 9.73
N LYS A 57 -6.30 12.70 10.86
CA LYS A 57 -5.86 11.96 12.06
C LYS A 57 -4.37 11.54 12.16
N LEU A 58 -3.44 12.35 11.63
CA LEU A 58 -2.10 12.47 12.23
C LEU A 58 -2.11 13.07 13.67
N ASN A 59 -3.30 13.37 14.21
CA ASN A 59 -3.49 13.90 15.57
C ASN A 59 -3.62 12.85 16.68
N VAL A 60 -3.57 11.55 16.39
CA VAL A 60 -3.60 10.52 17.46
C VAL A 60 -2.21 10.20 17.99
N ILE A 61 -1.16 10.33 17.17
CA ILE A 61 0.22 9.94 17.55
C ILE A 61 0.97 11.07 18.29
N ARG A 62 0.50 12.32 18.25
CA ARG A 62 1.14 13.46 18.95
C ARG A 62 0.70 13.67 20.40
N ARG A 63 -0.15 12.81 20.97
CA ARG A 63 -0.69 13.00 22.34
C ARG A 63 -0.12 12.05 23.39
N ILE A 64 1.02 11.42 23.10
CA ILE A 64 1.84 10.73 24.10
C ILE A 64 3.20 11.43 24.12
N LYS A 65 3.25 12.57 24.81
CA LYS A 65 4.47 13.14 25.35
C LYS A 65 4.15 13.75 26.71
#